data_AF-J9GJ39-F1
#
_entry.id   AF-J9GJ39-F1
#
_cell.length_a   1.000
_cell.length_b   1.000
_cell.length_c   1.000
_cell.angle_alpha   90.00
_cell.angle_beta   90.00
_cell.angle_gamma   90.00
#
_symmetry.space_group_name_H-M   'P 1'
#
loop_
_entity.id
_entity.type
_entity.pdbx_description
1 polymer ?
#
loop_
_entity_poly.entity_id
_entity_poly.type
_entity_poly.pdbx_seq_one_letter_code
_entity_poly.pdbx_strand_id
1 'polypeptide(L)'
;MCNQLCDKLIFRHPHVYPPAESAGEGKAETAQQVIEQWELLKQKEKDGNKSVLAGVPDALPSLIKAYRIQDKARNVGFDWEERAQVWDKVKEEIGEFEAEVEHLDKEKAEAELGDVLFSLINAARLYKINPDNALERTNQKFIKRFNYLEAHTLKQGRALKDMTLAEMDAIWEEAKKED
;
A
#
# COMPACT_ATOMS: atom_id res chain seq x y z
N MET A 1 -8.37 31.94 10.77
CA MET A 1 -8.03 30.74 9.97
C MET A 1 -6.52 30.56 9.82
N CYS A 2 -5.74 31.56 9.35
CA CYS A 2 -4.28 31.43 9.23
C CYS A 2 -3.56 31.18 10.57
N ASN A 3 -3.92 31.89 11.64
CA ASN A 3 -3.25 31.74 12.94
C ASN A 3 -3.41 30.31 13.51
N GLN A 4 -4.60 29.71 13.42
CA GLN A 4 -4.85 28.33 13.89
C GLN A 4 -4.03 27.26 13.15
N LEU A 5 -3.74 27.47 11.86
CA LEU A 5 -2.87 26.58 11.08
C LEU A 5 -1.41 26.74 11.49
N CYS A 6 -0.96 27.98 11.71
CA CYS A 6 0.37 28.27 12.23
C CYS A 6 0.58 27.69 13.64
N ASP A 7 -0.40 27.85 14.53
CA ASP A 7 -0.35 27.33 15.90
C ASP A 7 -0.23 25.80 15.92
N LYS A 8 -0.98 25.10 15.04
CA LYS A 8 -0.87 23.65 14.86
C LYS A 8 0.51 23.24 14.31
N LEU A 9 1.04 23.98 13.34
CA LEU A 9 2.37 23.68 12.79
C LEU A 9 3.47 23.85 13.85
N ILE A 10 3.41 24.93 14.64
CA ILE A 10 4.37 25.19 15.74
C ILE A 10 4.27 24.08 16.79
N PHE A 11 3.05 23.75 17.25
CA PHE A 11 2.81 22.72 18.25
C PHE A 11 3.33 21.34 17.81
N ARG A 12 3.12 20.99 16.54
CA ARG A 12 3.49 19.68 15.99
C ARG A 12 4.97 19.54 15.62
N HIS A 13 5.72 20.63 15.53
CA HIS A 13 7.15 20.63 15.15
C HIS A 13 8.04 21.29 16.22
N PRO A 14 8.06 20.78 17.47
CA PRO A 14 8.91 21.34 18.53
C PRO A 14 10.41 21.24 18.23
N HIS A 15 10.81 20.35 17.31
CA HIS A 15 12.19 20.26 16.81
C HIS A 15 12.58 21.40 15.84
N VAL A 16 11.60 22.04 15.19
CA VAL A 16 11.80 23.24 14.35
C VAL A 16 11.52 24.52 15.14
N TYR A 17 10.50 24.48 16.00
CA TYR A 17 10.04 25.59 16.83
C TYR A 17 10.10 25.21 18.32
N PRO A 18 11.29 25.14 18.93
CA PRO A 18 11.42 24.77 20.33
C PRO A 18 10.70 25.79 21.23
N PRO A 19 9.89 25.34 22.21
CA PRO A 19 9.31 26.23 23.21
C PRO A 19 10.40 26.99 23.97
N ALA A 20 10.13 28.24 24.32
CA ALA A 20 11.10 29.13 24.98
C ALA A 20 11.68 28.54 26.29
N GLU A 21 10.96 27.62 26.94
CA GLU A 21 11.31 27.00 28.22
C GLU A 21 12.03 25.64 28.07
N SER A 22 12.10 25.08 26.87
CA SER A 22 12.65 23.74 26.60
C SER A 22 13.63 23.74 25.42
N ALA A 23 14.46 24.78 25.33
CA ALA A 23 15.54 24.90 24.36
C ALA A 23 16.62 23.83 24.63
N GLY A 24 16.38 22.60 24.20
CA GLY A 24 17.33 21.48 24.32
C GLY A 24 16.73 20.12 24.68
N GLU A 25 15.49 20.07 25.18
CA GLU A 25 14.86 18.81 25.63
C GLU A 25 13.79 18.33 24.65
N GLY A 26 13.94 17.10 24.15
CA GLY A 26 13.04 16.49 23.16
C GLY A 26 13.52 16.55 21.71
N LYS A 27 14.84 16.53 21.47
CA LYS A 27 15.40 16.38 20.12
C LYS A 27 15.12 14.96 19.62
N ALA A 28 14.16 14.82 18.73
CA ALA A 28 14.19 13.72 17.78
C ALA A 28 15.47 13.86 16.95
N GLU A 29 16.38 12.91 17.09
CA GLU A 29 17.71 12.92 16.44
C GLU A 29 17.64 12.38 15.01
N THR A 30 16.56 11.68 14.67
CA THR A 30 16.32 11.09 13.35
C THR A 30 15.00 11.56 12.76
N ALA A 31 14.91 11.56 11.43
CA ALA A 31 13.67 11.87 10.71
C ALA A 31 12.50 10.94 11.11
N GLN A 32 12.79 9.69 11.49
CA GLN A 32 11.80 8.73 11.93
C GLN A 32 11.22 9.11 13.30
N GLN A 33 12.07 9.47 14.27
CA GLN A 33 11.63 9.95 15.58
C GLN A 33 10.81 11.25 15.46
N VAL A 34 11.14 12.12 14.50
CA VAL A 34 10.36 13.33 14.21
C VAL A 34 8.93 12.98 13.79
N ILE A 35 8.78 11.98 12.92
CA ILE A 35 7.47 11.53 12.41
C ILE A 35 6.63 10.87 13.51
N GLU A 36 7.24 10.05 14.35
CA GLU A 36 6.58 9.40 15.49
C GLU A 36 6.09 10.42 16.52
N GLN A 37 6.96 11.36 16.88
CA GLN A 37 6.61 12.47 17.77
C GLN A 37 5.48 13.34 17.19
N TRP A 38 5.49 13.57 15.88
CA TRP A 38 4.43 14.30 15.18
C TRP A 38 3.07 13.62 15.28
N GLU A 39 2.98 12.30 15.06
CA GLU A 39 1.72 11.55 15.20
C GLU A 39 1.25 11.50 16.67
N LEU A 40 2.16 11.39 17.64
CA LEU A 40 1.82 11.47 19.07
C LEU A 40 1.27 12.84 19.47
N LEU A 41 1.88 13.93 18.97
CA LEU A 41 1.41 15.29 19.24
C LEU A 41 0.01 15.53 18.67
N LYS A 42 -0.31 15.00 17.48
CA LYS A 42 -1.67 15.08 16.93
C LYS A 42 -2.74 14.43 17.80
N GLN A 43 -2.40 13.42 18.58
CA GLN A 43 -3.35 12.78 19.51
C GLN A 43 -3.54 13.60 20.78
N LYS A 44 -2.52 14.35 21.19
CA LYS A 44 -2.55 15.23 22.39
C LYS A 44 -3.25 16.57 22.15
N GLU A 45 -3.53 16.94 20.90
CA GLU A 45 -4.29 18.16 20.58
C GLU A 45 -5.73 18.09 21.08
N LYS A 46 -6.27 19.23 21.53
CA LYS A 46 -7.63 19.35 22.10
C LYS A 46 -8.75 18.96 21.11
N ASP A 47 -8.51 19.19 19.82
CA ASP A 47 -9.34 18.72 18.68
C ASP A 47 -8.57 17.68 17.83
N GLY A 48 -7.67 16.94 18.48
CA GLY A 48 -6.77 15.98 17.87
C GLY A 48 -7.45 14.67 17.46
N ASN A 49 -6.67 13.81 16.82
CA ASN A 49 -7.14 12.49 16.43
C ASN A 49 -7.36 11.62 17.68
N LYS A 50 -8.58 11.11 17.87
CA LYS A 50 -8.93 10.23 19.00
C LYS A 50 -8.36 8.81 18.89
N SER A 51 -7.90 8.41 17.70
CA SER A 51 -7.24 7.13 17.46
C SER A 51 -6.10 7.29 16.45
N VAL A 52 -5.14 6.37 16.46
CA VAL A 52 -4.01 6.33 15.51
C VAL A 52 -4.49 6.39 14.06
N LEU A 53 -5.58 5.67 13.78
CA LEU A 53 -6.19 5.51 12.46
C LEU A 53 -7.21 6.59 12.10
N ALA A 54 -7.59 7.50 13.00
CA ALA A 54 -8.61 8.54 12.75
C ALA A 54 -8.28 9.49 11.57
N GLY A 55 -7.05 9.47 11.08
CA GLY A 55 -6.63 10.22 9.90
C GLY A 55 -6.70 9.46 8.57
N VAL A 56 -7.25 8.24 8.53
CA VAL A 56 -7.49 7.48 7.29
C VAL A 56 -8.91 7.78 6.81
N PRO A 57 -9.10 8.47 5.67
CA PRO A 57 -10.44 8.75 5.16
C PRO A 57 -11.20 7.48 4.74
N ASP A 58 -12.48 7.42 5.09
CA ASP A 58 -13.35 6.29 4.76
C ASP A 58 -13.55 6.11 3.25
N ALA A 59 -13.51 7.21 2.50
CA ALA A 59 -13.70 7.24 1.04
C ALA A 59 -12.48 6.74 0.24
N LEU A 60 -11.37 6.39 0.90
CA LEU A 60 -10.21 5.85 0.18
C LEU A 60 -10.51 4.47 -0.42
N PRO A 61 -10.04 4.18 -1.66
CA PRO A 61 -10.02 2.83 -2.19
C PRO A 61 -9.26 1.87 -1.28
N SER A 62 -9.69 0.60 -1.21
CA SER A 62 -9.18 -0.38 -0.24
C SER A 62 -7.66 -0.55 -0.26
N LEU A 63 -7.03 -0.57 -1.45
CA LEU A 63 -5.58 -0.68 -1.61
C LEU A 63 -4.82 0.46 -0.91
N ILE A 64 -5.24 1.70 -1.18
CA ILE A 64 -4.64 2.89 -0.57
C ILE A 64 -4.98 2.97 0.91
N LYS A 65 -6.19 2.57 1.30
CA LYS A 65 -6.64 2.54 2.68
C LYS A 65 -5.77 1.59 3.51
N ALA A 66 -5.55 0.37 3.04
CA ALA A 66 -4.66 -0.61 3.70
C ALA A 66 -3.23 -0.08 3.85
N TYR A 67 -2.66 0.48 2.79
CA TYR A 67 -1.32 1.10 2.84
C TYR A 67 -1.25 2.22 3.90
N ARG A 68 -2.27 3.09 3.98
CA ARG A 68 -2.35 4.18 4.97
C ARG A 68 -2.54 3.71 6.40
N ILE A 69 -3.35 2.66 6.60
CA ILE A 69 -3.54 2.03 7.92
C ILE A 69 -2.19 1.54 8.45
N GLN A 70 -1.45 0.81 7.62
CA GLN A 70 -0.15 0.24 8.00
C GLN A 70 0.92 1.31 8.20
N ASP A 71 0.98 2.35 7.36
CA ASP A 71 1.92 3.47 7.54
C ASP A 71 1.68 4.20 8.87
N LYS A 72 0.41 4.37 9.27
CA LYS A 72 0.05 4.97 10.55
C LYS A 72 0.37 4.06 11.74
N ALA A 73 0.12 2.76 11.61
CA ALA A 73 0.48 1.79 12.63
C ALA A 73 2.00 1.77 12.88
N ARG A 74 2.82 1.80 11.82
CA ARG A 74 4.28 1.93 11.93
C ARG A 74 4.68 3.18 12.71
N ASN A 75 4.06 4.33 12.44
CA ASN A 75 4.44 5.60 13.07
C ASN A 75 4.18 5.64 14.60
N VAL A 76 3.60 4.59 15.19
CA VAL A 76 3.48 4.41 16.63
C VAL A 76 4.28 3.20 17.14
N GLY A 77 5.18 2.66 16.32
CA GLY A 77 6.06 1.53 16.65
C GLY A 77 5.47 0.15 16.37
N PHE A 78 4.29 0.06 15.73
CA PHE A 78 3.72 -1.22 15.31
C PHE A 78 4.23 -1.62 13.92
N ASP A 79 5.47 -2.11 13.86
CA ASP A 79 6.10 -2.59 12.63
C ASP A 79 7.09 -3.72 12.89
N TRP A 80 7.51 -4.41 11.83
CA TRP A 80 8.47 -5.50 11.86
C TRP A 80 9.88 -5.00 12.15
N GLU A 81 10.65 -5.76 12.95
CA GLU A 81 12.06 -5.47 13.23
C GLU A 81 12.93 -5.76 12.00
N GLU A 82 12.62 -6.85 11.28
CA GLU A 82 13.36 -7.29 10.10
C GLU A 82 12.44 -7.43 8.88
N ARG A 83 12.90 -6.94 7.73
CA ARG A 83 12.14 -7.01 6.46
C ARG A 83 11.83 -8.44 6.02
N ALA A 84 12.62 -9.43 6.45
CA ALA A 84 12.38 -10.82 6.08
C ALA A 84 11.10 -11.39 6.72
N GLN A 85 10.76 -10.93 7.92
CA GLN A 85 9.61 -11.42 8.70
C GLN A 85 8.27 -11.21 7.98
N VAL A 86 8.18 -10.17 7.13
CA VAL A 86 6.96 -9.93 6.36
C VAL A 86 6.64 -11.05 5.37
N TRP A 87 7.68 -11.73 4.86
CA TRP A 87 7.48 -12.83 3.90
C TRP A 87 7.01 -14.11 4.58
N ASP A 88 7.36 -14.32 5.84
CA ASP A 88 6.83 -15.43 6.61
C ASP A 88 5.33 -15.23 6.82
N LYS A 89 4.90 -14.00 7.16
CA LYS A 89 3.47 -13.68 7.25
C LYS A 89 2.76 -13.81 5.90
N VAL A 90 3.32 -13.30 4.80
CA VAL A 90 2.73 -13.48 3.46
C VAL A 90 2.51 -14.96 3.11
N LYS A 91 3.46 -15.83 3.45
CA LYS A 91 3.33 -17.28 3.19
C LYS A 91 2.28 -17.93 4.08
N GLU A 92 2.19 -17.51 5.34
CA GLU A 92 1.16 -17.93 6.29
C GLU A 92 -0.24 -17.62 5.73
N GLU A 93 -0.51 -16.36 5.36
CA GLU A 93 -1.82 -15.94 4.81
C GLU A 93 -2.17 -16.70 3.51
N ILE A 94 -1.18 -16.96 2.65
CA ILE A 94 -1.41 -17.74 1.41
C ILE A 94 -1.85 -19.16 1.76
N GLY A 95 -1.24 -19.79 2.77
CA GLY A 95 -1.61 -21.12 3.22
C GLY A 95 -3.01 -21.18 3.82
N GLU A 96 -3.40 -20.15 4.60
CA GLU A 96 -4.75 -20.03 5.16
C GLU A 96 -5.80 -19.83 4.04
N PHE A 97 -5.50 -18.97 3.07
CA PHE A 97 -6.36 -18.80 1.89
C PHE A 97 -6.51 -20.08 1.05
N GLU A 98 -5.42 -20.78 0.76
CA GLU A 98 -5.45 -22.04 0.01
C GLU A 98 -6.33 -23.09 0.72
N ALA A 99 -6.21 -23.21 2.04
CA ALA A 99 -7.01 -24.16 2.83
C ALA A 99 -8.51 -23.83 2.78
N GLU A 100 -8.90 -22.57 2.92
CA GLU A 100 -10.32 -22.18 2.88
C GLU A 100 -10.93 -22.31 1.47
N VAL A 101 -10.14 -22.07 0.42
CA VAL A 101 -10.55 -22.34 -0.97
C VAL A 101 -10.80 -23.82 -1.21
N GLU A 102 -9.96 -24.72 -0.68
CA GLU A 102 -10.17 -26.17 -0.76
C GLU A 102 -11.45 -26.62 -0.07
N HIS A 103 -11.84 -25.94 1.02
CA HIS A 103 -13.07 -26.21 1.76
C HIS A 103 -14.33 -25.60 1.12
N LEU A 104 -14.21 -24.86 0.01
CA LEU A 104 -15.30 -24.19 -0.71
C LEU A 104 -16.11 -23.20 0.15
N ASP A 105 -15.53 -22.71 1.25
CA ASP A 105 -16.14 -21.68 2.08
C ASP A 105 -15.81 -20.30 1.50
N LYS A 106 -16.73 -19.75 0.70
CA LYS A 106 -16.50 -18.51 -0.03
C LYS A 106 -16.34 -17.30 0.88
N GLU A 107 -17.06 -17.24 2.01
CA GLU A 107 -16.99 -16.09 2.91
C GLU A 107 -15.64 -16.05 3.62
N LYS A 108 -15.16 -17.21 4.07
CA LYS A 108 -13.82 -17.30 4.66
C LYS A 108 -12.72 -17.09 3.63
N ALA A 109 -12.82 -17.71 2.46
CA ALA A 109 -11.84 -17.50 1.39
C ALA A 109 -11.74 -16.01 0.98
N GLU A 110 -12.84 -15.26 1.00
CA GLU A 110 -12.80 -13.81 0.76
C GLU A 110 -12.09 -13.05 1.87
N ALA A 111 -12.29 -13.43 3.14
CA ALA A 111 -11.57 -12.85 4.28
C ALA A 111 -10.06 -13.12 4.19
N GLU A 112 -9.66 -14.38 3.99
CA GLU A 112 -8.26 -14.78 3.87
C GLU A 112 -7.57 -14.14 2.65
N LEU A 113 -8.28 -14.00 1.52
CA LEU A 113 -7.77 -13.24 0.37
C LEU A 113 -7.49 -11.77 0.75
N GLY A 114 -8.34 -11.19 1.59
CA GLY A 114 -8.12 -9.87 2.16
C GLY A 114 -6.79 -9.79 2.93
N ASP A 115 -6.49 -10.78 3.75
CA ASP A 115 -5.27 -10.83 4.56
C ASP A 115 -4.01 -11.12 3.71
N VAL A 116 -4.12 -11.94 2.66
CA VAL A 116 -3.07 -12.07 1.62
C VAL A 116 -2.77 -10.72 0.96
N LEU A 117 -3.79 -9.98 0.54
CA LEU A 117 -3.59 -8.66 -0.07
C LEU A 117 -3.00 -7.67 0.94
N PHE A 118 -3.49 -7.68 2.18
CA PHE A 118 -3.02 -6.79 3.25
C PHE A 118 -1.54 -7.05 3.57
N SER A 119 -1.12 -8.31 3.68
CA SER A 119 0.27 -8.70 3.94
C SER A 119 1.20 -8.32 2.77
N LEU A 120 0.77 -8.50 1.52
CA LEU A 120 1.52 -8.05 0.33
C LEU A 120 1.69 -6.53 0.27
N ILE A 121 0.64 -5.77 0.61
CA ILE A 121 0.70 -4.30 0.71
C ILE A 121 1.71 -3.88 1.79
N ASN A 122 1.75 -4.61 2.92
CA ASN A 122 2.69 -4.35 3.99
C ASN A 122 4.14 -4.65 3.58
N ALA A 123 4.36 -5.74 2.84
CA ALA A 123 5.65 -6.03 2.24
C ALA A 123 6.08 -4.89 1.30
N ALA A 124 5.22 -4.47 0.38
CA ALA A 124 5.51 -3.34 -0.52
C ALA A 124 5.88 -2.07 0.26
N ARG A 125 5.14 -1.74 1.31
CA ARG A 125 5.44 -0.60 2.21
C ARG A 125 6.83 -0.71 2.84
N LEU A 126 7.22 -1.86 3.37
CA LEU A 126 8.55 -2.09 3.97
C LEU A 126 9.68 -1.91 2.95
N TYR A 127 9.45 -2.30 1.70
CA TYR A 127 10.37 -2.06 0.59
C TYR A 127 10.30 -0.64 0.00
N LYS A 128 9.48 0.24 0.58
CA LYS A 128 9.22 1.61 0.11
C LYS A 128 8.67 1.66 -1.32
N ILE A 129 7.91 0.63 -1.69
CA ILE A 129 7.20 0.52 -2.96
C ILE A 129 5.76 0.97 -2.73
N ASN A 130 5.28 1.90 -3.55
CA ASN A 130 3.87 2.26 -3.56
C ASN A 130 3.09 1.17 -4.33
N PRO A 131 2.18 0.44 -3.68
CA PRO A 131 1.50 -0.71 -4.29
C PRO A 131 0.55 -0.30 -5.43
N ASP A 132 -0.06 0.89 -5.36
CA ASP A 132 -0.96 1.41 -6.38
C ASP A 132 -0.21 1.75 -7.67
N ASN A 133 0.92 2.46 -7.55
CA ASN A 133 1.80 2.72 -8.70
C ASN A 133 2.35 1.41 -9.31
N ALA A 134 2.67 0.42 -8.48
CA ALA A 134 3.18 -0.87 -8.95
C ALA A 134 2.11 -1.66 -9.71
N LEU A 135 0.87 -1.65 -9.21
CA LEU A 135 -0.27 -2.28 -9.87
C LEU A 135 -0.63 -1.55 -11.17
N GLU A 136 -0.65 -0.22 -11.17
CA GLU A 136 -0.94 0.57 -12.38
C GLU A 136 0.07 0.31 -13.51
N ARG A 137 1.36 0.19 -13.18
CA ARG A 137 2.37 -0.21 -14.18
C ARG A 137 2.10 -1.60 -14.76
N THR A 138 1.65 -2.53 -13.93
CA THR A 138 1.26 -3.87 -14.37
C THR A 138 0.04 -3.82 -15.28
N ASN A 139 -0.98 -3.03 -14.93
CA ASN A 139 -2.18 -2.82 -15.74
C ASN A 139 -1.84 -2.23 -17.12
N GLN A 140 -1.04 -1.17 -17.16
CA GLN A 140 -0.61 -0.54 -18.42
C GLN A 140 0.15 -1.51 -19.32
N LYS A 141 1.05 -2.31 -18.74
CA LYS A 141 1.79 -3.35 -19.47
C LYS A 141 0.86 -4.43 -20.01
N PHE A 142 -0.11 -4.88 -19.23
CA PHE A 142 -1.12 -5.84 -19.68
C PHE A 142 -1.96 -5.27 -20.84
N ILE A 143 -2.46 -4.04 -20.70
CA ILE A 143 -3.25 -3.35 -21.74
C ILE A 143 -2.44 -3.21 -23.03
N LYS A 144 -1.17 -2.77 -22.94
CA LYS A 144 -0.29 -2.65 -24.11
C LYS A 144 -0.14 -3.98 -24.85
N ARG A 145 0.13 -5.06 -24.12
CA ARG A 145 0.31 -6.40 -24.69
C ARG A 145 -0.97 -6.96 -25.28
N PHE A 146 -2.10 -6.74 -24.61
CA PHE A 146 -3.40 -7.18 -25.11
C PHE A 146 -3.79 -6.43 -26.38
N ASN A 147 -3.56 -5.11 -26.44
CA ASN A 147 -3.81 -4.30 -27.63
C ASN A 147 -2.91 -4.71 -28.80
N TYR A 148 -1.66 -5.10 -28.54
CA TYR A 148 -0.78 -5.67 -29.55
C TYR A 148 -1.37 -6.96 -30.12
N LEU A 149 -1.80 -7.86 -29.24
CA LEU A 149 -2.39 -9.14 -29.61
C LEU A 149 -3.67 -8.94 -30.43
N GLU A 150 -4.55 -8.02 -30.02
CA GLU A 150 -5.76 -7.67 -30.75
C GLU A 150 -5.43 -7.10 -32.15
N ALA A 151 -4.51 -6.14 -32.24
CA ALA A 151 -4.12 -5.54 -33.51
C ALA A 151 -3.47 -6.56 -34.46
N HIS A 152 -2.64 -7.47 -33.94
CA HIS A 152 -2.01 -8.53 -34.71
C HIS A 152 -3.05 -9.53 -35.25
N THR A 153 -3.99 -9.93 -34.40
CA THR A 153 -5.10 -10.84 -34.76
C THR A 153 -5.99 -10.23 -35.84
N LEU A 154 -6.32 -8.94 -35.70
CA LEU A 154 -7.15 -8.21 -36.66
C LEU A 154 -6.47 -8.10 -38.04
N LYS A 155 -5.15 -7.89 -38.08
CA LYS A 155 -4.36 -7.86 -39.33
C LYS A 155 -4.39 -9.21 -40.07
N GLN A 156 -4.56 -10.31 -39.35
CA GLN A 156 -4.72 -11.65 -39.92
C GLN A 156 -6.16 -11.95 -40.37
N GLY A 157 -7.10 -11.01 -40.20
CA GLY A 157 -8.51 -11.19 -40.55
C GLY A 157 -9.23 -12.20 -39.66
N ARG A 158 -8.68 -12.52 -38.49
CA ARG A 158 -9.28 -13.45 -37.50
C ARG A 158 -9.93 -12.67 -36.37
N ALA A 159 -10.88 -13.31 -35.68
CA ALA A 159 -11.38 -12.80 -34.41
C ALA A 159 -10.65 -13.46 -33.24
N LEU A 160 -10.39 -12.69 -32.18
CA LEU A 160 -9.76 -13.14 -30.94
C LEU A 160 -10.41 -14.40 -30.36
N LYS A 161 -11.75 -14.43 -30.33
CA LYS A 161 -12.54 -15.55 -29.82
C LYS A 161 -12.32 -16.88 -30.56
N ASP A 162 -11.80 -16.83 -31.79
CA ASP A 162 -11.58 -18.00 -32.64
C ASP A 162 -10.11 -18.49 -32.55
N MET A 163 -9.34 -17.95 -31.59
CA MET A 163 -7.97 -18.37 -31.32
C MET A 163 -7.91 -19.28 -30.11
N THR A 164 -7.01 -20.24 -30.17
CA THR A 164 -6.62 -21.06 -29.01
C THR A 164 -5.71 -20.26 -28.09
N LEU A 165 -5.65 -20.65 -26.81
CA LEU A 165 -4.71 -20.05 -25.85
C LEU A 165 -3.26 -20.15 -26.31
N ALA A 166 -2.87 -21.26 -26.95
CA ALA A 166 -1.52 -21.44 -27.48
C ALA A 166 -1.18 -20.44 -28.59
N GLU A 167 -2.14 -20.12 -29.47
CA GLU A 167 -1.96 -19.09 -30.50
C GLU A 167 -1.89 -17.68 -29.89
N MET A 168 -2.74 -17.39 -28.89
CA MET A 168 -2.71 -16.13 -28.16
C MET A 168 -1.37 -15.94 -27.43
N ASP A 169 -0.87 -16.99 -26.76
CA ASP A 169 0.39 -16.98 -26.04
C ASP A 169 1.58 -16.74 -26.97
N ALA A 170 1.60 -17.29 -28.17
CA ALA A 170 2.66 -17.03 -29.15
C ALA A 170 2.76 -15.53 -29.49
N ILE A 171 1.62 -14.88 -29.76
CA ILE A 171 1.56 -13.44 -30.05
C ILE A 171 1.87 -12.62 -28.78
N TRP A 172 1.46 -13.11 -27.61
CA TRP A 172 1.76 -12.47 -26.33
C TRP A 172 3.27 -12.46 -26.02
N GLU A 173 3.99 -13.53 -26.34
CA GLU A 173 5.46 -13.59 -26.23
C GLU A 173 6.15 -12.65 -27.23
N GLU A 174 5.56 -12.39 -28.40
CA GLU A 174 6.02 -11.33 -29.31
C GLU A 174 5.83 -9.95 -28.69
N ALA A 175 4.64 -9.67 -28.14
CA ALA A 175 4.34 -8.40 -27.48
C ALA A 175 5.30 -8.10 -26.31
N LYS A 176 5.73 -9.13 -25.56
CA LYS A 176 6.74 -9.01 -24.49
C LYS A 176 8.11 -8.53 -24.99
N LYS A 177 8.48 -8.78 -26.24
CA LYS A 177 9.77 -8.36 -26.82
C LYS A 177 9.77 -6.88 -27.22
N GLU A 178 8.61 -6.25 -27.34
CA GLU A 178 8.46 -4.83 -27.66
C GLU A 178 8.28 -3.94 -26.42
N ASP A 179 8.47 -4.49 -25.22
CA ASP A 179 8.43 -3.77 -23.93
C ASP A 179 9.73 -3.06 -23.55
#